data_AF-A0A522DMT8-F1
#
_entry.id   AF-A0A522DMT8-F1
#
_cell.length_a   1.000
_cell.length_b   1.000
_cell.length_c   1.000
_cell.angle_alpha   90.00
_cell.angle_beta   90.00
_cell.angle_gamma   90.00
#
_symmetry.space_group_name_H-M   'P 1'
#
loop_
_entity.id
_entity.type
_entity.pdbx_description
1 polymer ?
#
loop_
_entity_poly.entity_id
_entity_poly.type
_entity_poly.pdbx_seq_one_letter_code
_entity_poly.pdbx_strand_id
1 'polypeptide(L)'
;MPTLIPPLGGSSITMQNGRLVVPDNPIIPYIEGDGTGPDIWRATVRVLDAAVERSYAGRRKIHWLEVYAGEKAFGLFNTWLPDATVDACREYLVSIKGPLTTPIGGGIRSLNVALRQMLDMYVCLRPVRWFQGVPSPVKHPESVDMVIFRENTEDIYAGLEFAQGSDDNRRFLRLL
;
A
#
# COMPACT_ATOMS: atom_id res chain seq x y z
N MET A 1 -18.56 -2.81 10.39
CA MET A 1 -17.77 -1.87 9.55
C MET A 1 -17.09 -0.88 10.49
N PRO A 2 -15.78 -0.66 10.41
CA PRO A 2 -15.12 0.35 11.23
C PRO A 2 -15.60 1.75 10.86
N THR A 3 -15.94 2.57 11.85
CA THR A 3 -16.17 4.00 11.66
C THR A 3 -14.83 4.71 11.73
N LEU A 4 -14.35 5.21 10.60
CA LEU A 4 -13.12 6.00 10.55
C LEU A 4 -13.44 7.44 10.94
N ILE A 5 -12.67 7.99 11.89
CA ILE A 5 -12.83 9.38 12.34
C ILE A 5 -11.62 10.16 11.80
N PRO A 6 -11.82 11.02 10.79
CA PRO A 6 -10.74 11.86 10.27
C PRO A 6 -10.14 12.73 11.38
N PRO A 7 -8.81 12.89 11.43
CA PRO A 7 -8.15 13.73 12.42
C PRO A 7 -8.56 15.19 12.28
N LEU A 8 -8.84 15.84 13.41
CA LEU A 8 -9.19 17.26 13.45
C LEU A 8 -8.08 18.13 12.84
N GLY A 9 -8.50 19.14 12.07
CA GLY A 9 -7.60 20.11 11.45
C GLY A 9 -6.86 19.62 10.20
N GLY A 10 -7.10 18.38 9.75
CA GLY A 10 -6.57 17.89 8.48
C GLY A 10 -7.47 18.26 7.28
N SER A 11 -6.93 18.19 6.07
CA SER A 11 -7.67 18.42 4.82
C SER A 11 -7.33 17.36 3.78
N SER A 12 -8.31 16.96 2.96
CA SER A 12 -8.11 15.94 1.93
C SER A 12 -7.19 16.44 0.81
N ILE A 13 -6.36 15.55 0.28
CA ILE A 13 -5.68 15.77 -1.00
C ILE A 13 -6.75 15.65 -2.10
N THR A 14 -6.72 16.54 -3.09
CA THR A 14 -7.68 16.50 -4.22
C THR A 14 -6.94 16.36 -5.54
N MET A 15 -7.66 16.01 -6.61
CA MET A 15 -7.14 15.90 -7.97
C MET A 15 -7.79 16.97 -8.85
N GLN A 16 -6.99 17.81 -9.51
CA GLN A 16 -7.47 18.80 -10.46
C GLN A 16 -6.66 18.67 -11.76
N ASN A 17 -7.35 18.43 -12.89
CA ASN A 17 -6.73 18.27 -14.22
C ASN A 17 -5.57 17.25 -14.23
N GLY A 18 -5.75 16.11 -13.57
CA GLY A 18 -4.74 15.06 -13.48
C GLY A 18 -3.53 15.37 -12.59
N ARG A 19 -3.59 16.44 -11.79
CA ARG A 19 -2.55 16.81 -10.80
C ARG A 19 -3.10 16.80 -9.40
N LEU A 20 -2.31 16.27 -8.46
CA LEU A 20 -2.62 16.35 -7.04
C LEU A 20 -2.50 17.80 -6.56
N VAL A 21 -3.54 18.27 -5.88
CA VAL A 21 -3.56 19.51 -5.11
C VAL A 21 -3.46 19.12 -3.64
N VAL A 22 -2.26 19.31 -3.09
CA VAL A 22 -1.90 18.88 -1.74
C VAL A 22 -1.94 20.10 -0.81
N PRO A 23 -2.83 20.12 0.21
CA PRO A 23 -2.85 21.21 1.19
C PRO A 23 -1.62 21.14 2.12
N ASP A 24 -1.42 22.17 2.95
CA ASP A 24 -0.30 22.18 3.92
C ASP A 24 -0.53 21.24 5.13
N ASN A 25 -1.78 20.81 5.33
CA ASN A 25 -2.27 19.96 6.42
C ASN A 25 -2.93 18.65 5.91
N PRO A 26 -2.29 17.86 5.03
CA PRO A 26 -2.95 16.75 4.36
C PRO A 26 -3.31 15.62 5.34
N ILE A 27 -4.50 15.03 5.16
CA ILE A 27 -4.86 13.76 5.79
C ILE A 27 -4.26 12.62 4.96
N ILE A 28 -3.48 11.75 5.60
CA ILE A 28 -2.88 10.57 4.95
C ILE A 28 -3.29 9.32 5.74
N PRO A 29 -4.11 8.44 5.14
CA PRO A 29 -4.39 7.13 5.70
C PRO A 29 -3.12 6.29 5.84
N TYR A 30 -2.98 5.62 6.97
CA TYR A 30 -1.93 4.64 7.18
C TYR A 30 -2.48 3.31 7.70
N ILE A 31 -1.90 2.21 7.23
CA ILE A 31 -2.09 0.88 7.80
C ILE A 31 -0.82 0.51 8.56
N GLU A 32 -0.92 0.28 9.86
CA GLU A 32 0.22 -0.09 10.71
C GLU A 32 0.93 -1.37 10.19
N GLY A 33 0.13 -2.33 9.73
CA GLY A 33 0.61 -3.62 9.22
C GLY A 33 0.71 -4.69 10.30
N ASP A 34 1.13 -5.87 9.87
CA ASP A 34 1.24 -7.07 10.71
C ASP A 34 2.71 -7.40 11.03
N GLY A 35 2.95 -8.30 11.99
CA GLY A 35 4.29 -8.74 12.37
C GLY A 35 5.19 -7.57 12.80
N THR A 36 6.23 -7.25 12.02
CA THR A 36 7.14 -6.12 12.28
C THR A 36 6.52 -4.75 11.95
N GLY A 37 5.30 -4.70 11.40
CA GLY A 37 4.61 -3.48 10.98
C GLY A 37 4.55 -2.40 12.06
N PRO A 38 4.01 -2.68 13.26
CA PRO A 38 3.93 -1.70 14.35
C PRO A 38 5.28 -1.09 14.75
N ASP A 39 6.35 -1.89 14.76
CA ASP A 39 7.70 -1.41 15.09
C ASP A 39 8.24 -0.47 14.01
N ILE A 40 8.07 -0.85 12.74
CA ILE A 40 8.47 -0.04 11.58
C ILE A 40 7.66 1.26 11.53
N TRP A 41 6.35 1.19 11.74
CA TRP A 41 5.46 2.35 11.69
C TRP A 41 5.82 3.38 12.78
N ARG A 42 6.01 2.92 14.02
CA ARG A 42 6.42 3.78 15.15
C ARG A 42 7.74 4.51 14.88
N ALA A 43 8.67 3.90 14.13
CA ALA A 43 9.89 4.58 13.68
C ALA A 43 9.63 5.54 12.51
N THR A 44 8.88 5.07 11.50
CA THR A 44 8.59 5.79 10.26
C THR A 44 7.88 7.12 10.52
N VAL A 45 6.80 7.12 11.31
CA VAL A 45 6.00 8.32 11.58
C VAL A 45 6.85 9.44 12.19
N ARG A 46 7.75 9.11 13.11
CA ARG A 46 8.67 10.08 13.75
C ARG A 46 9.65 10.70 12.76
N VAL A 47 10.18 9.90 11.83
CA VAL A 47 11.10 10.39 10.80
C VAL A 47 10.37 11.31 9.81
N LEU A 48 9.17 10.91 9.37
CA LEU A 48 8.37 11.71 8.44
C LEU A 48 7.94 13.04 9.07
N ASP A 49 7.41 13.01 10.29
CA ASP A 49 6.98 14.21 11.00
C ASP A 49 8.15 15.19 11.21
N ALA A 50 9.32 14.68 11.65
CA ALA A 50 10.51 15.49 11.84
C ALA A 50 11.06 16.07 10.53
N ALA A 51 11.01 15.30 9.43
CA ALA A 51 11.43 15.75 8.12
C ALA A 51 10.53 16.87 7.57
N VAL A 52 9.22 16.73 7.72
CA VAL A 52 8.24 17.76 7.33
C VAL A 52 8.42 19.02 8.16
N GLU A 53 8.46 18.88 9.49
CA GLU A 53 8.66 20.01 10.41
C GLU A 53 9.91 20.81 10.05
N ARG A 54 11.05 20.12 9.86
CA ARG A 54 12.33 20.74 9.51
C ARG A 54 12.34 21.37 8.12
N SER A 55 11.72 20.73 7.13
CA SER A 55 11.75 21.22 5.74
C SER A 55 10.86 22.43 5.52
N TYR A 56 9.79 22.56 6.31
CA TYR A 56 8.79 23.60 6.12
C TYR A 56 8.72 24.61 7.27
N ALA A 57 9.58 24.48 8.28
CA ALA A 57 9.61 25.32 9.48
C ALA A 57 8.22 25.39 10.15
N GLY A 58 7.60 24.23 10.36
CA GLY A 58 6.29 24.09 11.00
C GLY A 58 5.08 24.55 10.16
N ARG A 59 5.29 25.08 8.94
CA ARG A 59 4.18 25.51 8.07
C ARG A 59 3.35 24.36 7.49
N ARG A 60 3.90 23.14 7.48
CA ARG A 60 3.23 21.94 6.98
C ARG A 60 3.20 20.87 8.04
N LYS A 61 2.13 20.07 8.04
CA LYS A 61 1.95 18.96 8.98
C LYS A 61 1.10 17.86 8.38
N ILE A 62 1.53 16.61 8.51
CA ILE A 62 0.69 15.48 8.11
C ILE A 62 -0.28 15.14 9.24
N HIS A 63 -1.54 14.92 8.86
CA HIS A 63 -2.57 14.42 9.76
C HIS A 63 -2.80 12.94 9.45
N TRP A 64 -2.27 12.06 10.30
CA TRP A 64 -2.35 10.61 10.10
C TRP A 64 -3.75 10.08 10.45
N LEU A 65 -4.35 9.33 9.53
CA LEU A 65 -5.61 8.61 9.75
C LEU A 65 -5.33 7.11 9.79
N GLU A 66 -5.52 6.46 10.93
CA GLU A 66 -5.35 5.01 11.00
C GLU A 66 -6.49 4.29 10.26
N VAL A 67 -6.13 3.39 9.36
CA VAL A 67 -7.04 2.45 8.68
C VAL A 67 -6.52 1.03 8.82
N TYR A 68 -7.39 0.03 8.68
CA TYR A 68 -7.09 -1.32 9.14
C TYR A 68 -7.08 -2.32 7.99
N ALA A 69 -6.05 -3.16 7.93
CA ALA A 69 -6.01 -4.36 7.10
C ALA A 69 -5.15 -5.42 7.80
N GLY A 70 -5.25 -6.68 7.37
CA GLY A 70 -4.44 -7.77 7.92
C GLY A 70 -4.99 -8.34 9.22
N GLU A 71 -4.09 -8.87 10.04
CA GLU A 71 -4.41 -9.54 11.31
C GLU A 71 -5.11 -8.59 12.28
N LYS A 72 -4.65 -7.33 12.34
CA LYS A 72 -5.27 -6.30 13.18
C LYS A 72 -6.73 -6.05 12.80
N ALA A 73 -7.03 -5.97 11.50
CA ALA A 73 -8.41 -5.82 11.03
C ALA A 73 -9.25 -7.05 11.33
N PHE A 74 -8.69 -8.25 11.14
CA PHE A 74 -9.40 -9.50 11.40
C PHE A 74 -9.76 -9.63 12.89
N GLY A 75 -8.83 -9.33 13.79
CA GLY A 75 -9.06 -9.37 15.25
C GLY A 75 -10.11 -8.36 15.73
N LEU A 76 -10.18 -7.17 15.12
CA LEU A 76 -11.11 -6.11 15.55
C LEU A 76 -12.49 -6.20 14.89
N PHE A 77 -12.55 -6.61 13.63
CA PHE A 77 -13.75 -6.48 12.79
C PHE A 77 -14.19 -7.77 12.12
N ASN A 78 -13.49 -8.89 12.37
CA ASN A 78 -13.72 -10.18 11.73
C ASN A 78 -13.67 -10.12 10.18
N THR A 79 -12.84 -9.22 9.65
CA THR A 79 -12.55 -9.10 8.21
C THR A 79 -11.09 -8.72 8.02
N TRP A 80 -10.44 -9.31 7.01
CA TRP A 80 -9.03 -9.04 6.69
C TRP A 80 -8.83 -7.70 5.98
N LEU A 81 -9.85 -7.21 5.28
CA LEU A 81 -9.82 -5.93 4.57
C LEU A 81 -11.23 -5.32 4.61
N PRO A 82 -11.52 -4.44 5.59
CA PRO A 82 -12.75 -3.67 5.62
C PRO A 82 -12.89 -2.74 4.40
N ASP A 83 -14.08 -2.62 3.84
CA ASP A 83 -14.36 -1.71 2.71
C ASP A 83 -14.02 -0.26 3.04
N ALA A 84 -14.29 0.17 4.28
CA ALA A 84 -13.95 1.51 4.77
C ALA A 84 -12.45 1.85 4.61
N THR A 85 -11.55 0.86 4.69
CA THR A 85 -10.11 1.07 4.46
C THR A 85 -9.83 1.40 2.99
N VAL A 86 -10.49 0.70 2.07
CA VAL A 86 -10.36 0.94 0.63
C VAL A 86 -10.97 2.29 0.27
N ASP A 87 -12.14 2.60 0.81
CA ASP A 87 -12.84 3.87 0.57
C ASP A 87 -12.02 5.05 1.08
N ALA A 88 -11.42 4.96 2.27
CA ALA A 88 -10.51 5.99 2.75
C ALA A 88 -9.27 6.16 1.85
N CYS A 89 -8.71 5.07 1.32
CA CYS A 89 -7.59 5.18 0.37
C CYS A 89 -8.00 5.88 -0.94
N ARG A 90 -9.22 5.64 -1.43
CA ARG A 90 -9.77 6.34 -2.61
C ARG A 90 -10.06 7.81 -2.32
N GLU A 91 -10.63 8.11 -1.15
CA GLU A 91 -11.01 9.48 -0.76
C GLU A 91 -9.78 10.38 -0.57
N TYR A 92 -8.76 9.89 0.14
CA TYR A 92 -7.59 10.69 0.49
C TYR A 92 -6.44 10.62 -0.53
N LEU A 93 -6.59 9.79 -1.58
CA LEU A 93 -5.70 9.62 -2.75
C LEU A 93 -4.28 9.10 -2.48
N VAL A 94 -3.71 9.38 -1.31
CA VAL A 94 -2.36 8.96 -0.91
C VAL A 94 -2.46 8.25 0.43
N SER A 95 -1.97 7.02 0.48
CA SER A 95 -1.89 6.22 1.71
C SER A 95 -0.55 5.50 1.82
N ILE A 96 -0.19 5.12 3.05
CA ILE A 96 1.02 4.37 3.36
C ILE A 96 0.67 3.11 4.15
N LYS A 97 1.42 2.02 3.98
CA LYS A 97 1.17 0.81 4.76
C LYS A 97 2.42 0.06 5.15
N GLY A 98 2.37 -0.57 6.32
CA GLY A 98 3.30 -1.61 6.74
C GLY A 98 3.14 -2.91 5.94
N PRO A 99 3.95 -3.94 6.26
CA PRO A 99 3.78 -5.29 5.74
C PRO A 99 2.42 -5.87 6.17
N LEU A 100 1.85 -6.78 5.38
CA LEU A 100 0.59 -7.45 5.69
C LEU A 100 0.76 -8.95 5.54
N THR A 101 0.32 -9.71 6.55
CA THR A 101 0.27 -11.16 6.51
C THR A 101 -0.82 -11.58 5.52
N THR A 102 -0.48 -12.47 4.59
CA THR A 102 -1.49 -13.13 3.75
C THR A 102 -1.76 -14.52 4.35
N PRO A 103 -2.98 -14.81 4.81
CA PRO A 103 -3.29 -16.11 5.41
C PRO A 103 -3.12 -17.22 4.37
N ILE A 104 -2.44 -18.30 4.76
CA ILE A 104 -2.25 -19.48 3.90
C ILE A 104 -3.53 -20.33 3.95
N GLY A 105 -4.08 -20.67 2.77
CA GLY A 105 -5.18 -21.65 2.65
C GLY A 105 -6.62 -21.11 2.74
N GLY A 106 -6.81 -19.79 2.91
CA GLY A 106 -8.14 -19.17 3.10
C GLY A 106 -8.86 -18.65 1.85
N GLY A 107 -8.44 -19.04 0.65
CA GLY A 107 -9.04 -18.56 -0.62
C GLY A 107 -8.70 -17.11 -1.02
N ILE A 108 -8.04 -16.33 -0.14
CA ILE A 108 -7.49 -15.01 -0.47
C ILE A 108 -6.04 -15.19 -0.93
N ARG A 109 -5.76 -14.98 -2.22
CA ARG A 109 -4.40 -15.09 -2.77
C ARG A 109 -3.41 -14.11 -2.14
N SER A 110 -3.80 -12.85 -1.96
CA SER A 110 -3.00 -11.83 -1.28
C SER A 110 -3.79 -10.55 -1.01
N LEU A 111 -3.69 -10.02 0.21
CA LEU A 111 -4.25 -8.71 0.56
C LEU A 111 -3.61 -7.57 -0.26
N ASN A 112 -2.33 -7.69 -0.59
CA ASN A 112 -1.65 -6.70 -1.41
C ASN A 112 -2.18 -6.70 -2.86
N VAL A 113 -2.48 -7.89 -3.41
CA VAL A 113 -3.08 -8.01 -4.75
C VAL A 113 -4.50 -7.46 -4.74
N ALA A 114 -5.30 -7.82 -3.73
CA ALA A 114 -6.66 -7.30 -3.57
C ALA A 114 -6.68 -5.76 -3.52
N LEU A 115 -5.84 -5.14 -2.69
CA LEU A 115 -5.73 -3.68 -2.63
C LEU A 115 -5.37 -3.06 -3.99
N ARG A 116 -4.43 -3.66 -4.74
CA ARG A 116 -4.02 -3.14 -6.06
C ARG A 116 -5.15 -3.20 -7.07
N GLN A 117 -5.88 -4.32 -7.11
CA GLN A 117 -7.00 -4.51 -8.02
C GLN A 117 -8.18 -3.59 -7.65
N MET A 118 -8.53 -3.50 -6.37
CA MET A 118 -9.65 -2.66 -5.91
C MET A 118 -9.38 -1.16 -6.08
N LEU A 119 -8.12 -0.73 -5.99
CA LEU A 119 -7.71 0.67 -6.15
C LEU A 119 -7.19 0.98 -7.57
N ASP A 120 -7.21 0.01 -8.48
CA ASP A 120 -6.68 0.13 -9.84
C ASP A 120 -5.25 0.70 -9.89
N MET A 121 -4.38 0.23 -8.98
CA MET A 121 -2.99 0.67 -8.90
C MET A 121 -2.12 -0.07 -9.94
N TYR A 122 -2.31 0.30 -11.21
CA TYR A 122 -1.67 -0.34 -12.37
C TYR A 122 -0.15 -0.19 -12.46
N VAL A 123 0.45 0.80 -11.77
CA VAL A 123 1.91 0.95 -11.69
C VAL A 123 2.45 0.48 -10.34
N CYS A 124 3.36 -0.49 -10.36
CA CYS A 124 4.27 -0.77 -9.25
C CYS A 124 5.61 -0.06 -9.50
N LEU A 125 5.81 1.09 -8.87
CA LEU A 125 7.04 1.88 -8.95
C LEU A 125 8.05 1.45 -7.89
N ARG A 126 9.27 1.08 -8.30
CA ARG A 126 10.34 0.65 -7.38
C ARG A 126 11.65 1.39 -7.66
N PRO A 127 11.94 2.49 -6.94
CA PRO A 127 13.26 3.08 -6.94
C PRO A 127 14.26 2.14 -6.24
N VAL A 128 15.40 1.91 -6.88
CA VAL A 128 16.50 1.09 -6.37
C VAL A 128 17.77 1.92 -6.43
N ARG A 129 18.25 2.32 -5.25
CA ARG A 129 19.52 3.03 -5.09
C ARG A 129 20.31 2.44 -3.93
N TRP A 130 21.62 2.47 -4.04
CA TRP A 130 22.48 2.10 -2.91
C TRP A 130 22.67 3.29 -1.94
N PHE A 131 22.82 2.96 -0.66
CA PHE A 131 23.14 3.92 0.39
C PHE A 131 24.52 3.60 0.95
N GLN A 132 25.36 4.63 1.09
CA GLN A 132 26.72 4.48 1.57
C GLN A 132 26.75 3.76 2.93
N GLY A 133 27.59 2.72 3.03
CA GLY A 133 27.75 1.90 4.23
C GLY A 133 26.82 0.68 4.31
N VAL A 134 25.83 0.54 3.42
CA VAL A 134 25.01 -0.69 3.35
C VAL A 134 25.84 -1.82 2.72
N PRO A 135 26.00 -2.98 3.39
CA PRO A 135 26.73 -4.11 2.84
C PRO A 135 26.15 -4.55 1.50
N SER A 136 27.02 -4.89 0.55
CA SER A 136 26.61 -5.27 -0.80
C SER A 136 27.39 -6.49 -1.29
N PRO A 137 26.75 -7.41 -2.04
CA PRO A 137 27.42 -8.55 -2.66
C PRO A 137 28.15 -8.19 -3.98
N VAL A 138 27.96 -6.98 -4.52
CA VAL A 138 28.58 -6.56 -5.80
C VAL A 138 29.72 -5.56 -5.58
N LYS A 139 30.64 -5.47 -6.55
CA LYS A 139 31.85 -4.62 -6.45
C LYS A 139 31.55 -3.10 -6.48
N HIS A 140 30.56 -2.69 -7.27
CA HIS A 140 30.25 -1.28 -7.53
C HIS A 140 28.76 -0.96 -7.26
N PRO A 141 28.27 -1.14 -6.03
CA PRO A 141 26.86 -0.87 -5.72
C PRO A 141 26.46 0.61 -5.87
N GLU A 142 27.41 1.53 -5.75
CA GLU A 142 27.23 2.97 -5.96
C GLU A 142 26.79 3.32 -7.38
N SER A 143 27.02 2.44 -8.36
CA SER A 143 26.57 2.63 -9.73
C SER A 143 25.08 2.30 -9.92
N VAL A 144 24.39 1.80 -8.89
CA VAL A 144 22.97 1.47 -8.92
C VAL A 144 22.15 2.69 -8.52
N ASP A 145 21.55 3.33 -9.52
CA ASP A 145 20.49 4.33 -9.36
C ASP A 145 19.46 4.14 -10.49
N MET A 146 18.40 3.38 -10.20
CA MET A 146 17.41 2.95 -11.18
C MET A 146 16.00 3.12 -10.63
N VAL A 147 15.04 3.34 -11.53
CA VAL A 147 13.61 3.35 -11.20
C VAL A 147 12.90 2.33 -12.08
N ILE A 148 12.34 1.29 -11.45
CA ILE A 148 11.63 0.22 -12.16
C ILE A 148 10.14 0.57 -12.19
N PHE A 149 9.58 0.66 -13.40
CA PHE A 149 8.14 0.72 -13.64
C PHE A 149 7.67 -0.67 -14.04
N ARG A 150 6.84 -1.28 -13.20
CA ARG A 150 6.27 -2.60 -13.43
C ARG A 150 4.74 -2.48 -13.55
N GLU A 151 4.18 -3.06 -14.60
CA GLU A 151 2.74 -3.27 -14.75
C GLU A 151 2.24 -4.22 -13.63
N ASN A 152 1.11 -3.86 -13.00
CA ASN A 152 0.73 -4.40 -11.69
C ASN A 152 -0.74 -4.86 -11.61
N THR A 153 -1.46 -4.85 -12.74
CA THR A 153 -2.86 -5.25 -12.88
C THR A 153 -3.07 -6.49 -13.76
N GLU A 154 -2.14 -6.80 -14.68
CA GLU A 154 -2.28 -7.88 -15.65
C GLU A 154 -1.21 -8.99 -15.49
N ASP A 155 -0.73 -9.56 -16.60
CA ASP A 155 0.21 -10.67 -16.70
C ASP A 155 -0.29 -11.94 -15.99
N ILE A 156 0.59 -12.91 -15.76
CA ILE A 156 0.31 -14.11 -14.96
C ILE A 156 -0.20 -13.78 -13.55
N TYR A 157 0.00 -12.54 -13.07
CA TYR A 157 -0.49 -12.06 -11.79
C TYR A 157 -2.00 -11.81 -11.75
N ALA A 158 -2.68 -11.71 -12.90
CA ALA A 158 -4.14 -11.77 -12.96
C ALA A 158 -4.67 -13.10 -12.38
N GLY A 159 -3.85 -14.15 -12.44
CA GLY A 159 -4.11 -15.44 -11.81
C GLY A 159 -5.34 -16.15 -12.41
N LEU A 160 -5.56 -15.95 -13.70
CA LEU A 160 -6.48 -16.74 -14.51
C LEU A 160 -5.80 -18.08 -14.81
N GLU A 161 -5.97 -19.04 -13.90
CA GLU A 161 -5.34 -20.36 -13.98
C GLU A 161 -6.37 -21.47 -13.68
N PHE A 162 -6.17 -22.63 -14.29
CA PHE A 162 -7.04 -23.79 -14.10
C PHE A 162 -6.21 -25.01 -13.71
N ALA A 163 -6.55 -25.65 -12.59
CA ALA A 163 -5.91 -26.88 -12.17
C ALA A 163 -6.09 -27.98 -13.23
N GLN A 164 -5.01 -28.71 -13.53
CA GLN A 164 -5.05 -29.78 -14.52
C GLN A 164 -6.15 -30.79 -14.18
N GLY A 165 -7.02 -31.08 -15.16
CA GLY A 165 -8.10 -32.03 -15.00
C GLY A 165 -9.34 -31.53 -14.25
N SER A 166 -9.41 -30.24 -13.87
CA SER A 166 -10.63 -29.63 -13.35
C SER A 166 -11.69 -29.46 -14.44
N ASP A 167 -12.96 -29.30 -14.04
CA ASP A 167 -14.05 -29.00 -14.99
C ASP A 167 -13.82 -27.69 -15.74
N ASP A 168 -13.31 -26.66 -15.04
CA ASP A 168 -12.98 -25.38 -15.67
C ASP A 168 -11.84 -25.51 -16.68
N ASN A 169 -10.81 -26.32 -16.38
CA ASN A 169 -9.74 -26.64 -17.32
C ASN A 169 -10.30 -27.34 -18.57
N ARG A 170 -11.16 -28.36 -18.39
CA ARG A 170 -11.82 -29.06 -19.51
C ARG A 170 -12.71 -28.14 -20.33
N ARG A 171 -13.41 -27.19 -19.69
CA ARG A 171 -14.25 -26.20 -20.37
C ARG A 171 -13.39 -25.23 -21.19
N PHE A 172 -12.30 -24.73 -20.60
CA PHE A 172 -11.37 -23.82 -21.27
C PHE A 172 -10.72 -24.49 -22.50
N LEU A 173 -10.28 -25.74 -22.37
CA LEU A 173 -9.70 -26.51 -23.48
C LEU A 173 -10.65 -26.72 -24.66
N ARG A 174 -11.98 -26.67 -24.46
CA ARG A 174 -12.98 -26.76 -25.55
C ARG A 174 -13.18 -25.44 -26.30
N LEU A 175 -12.64 -24.33 -25.81
CA LEU A 175 -12.69 -23.01 -26.47
C LEU A 175 -11.49 -22.79 -27.41
N LEU A 176 -10.45 -23.60 -27.28
CA LEU A 176 -9.26 -23.63 -28.14
C LEU A 176 -9.49 -24.60 -29.31
#